data_AF-A0A7V4AM84-F1
#
_entry.id   AF-A0A7V4AM84-F1
#
_cell.length_a   1.000
_cell.length_b   1.000
_cell.length_c   1.000
_cell.angle_alpha   90.00
_cell.angle_beta   90.00
_cell.angle_gamma   90.00
#
_symmetry.space_group_name_H-M   'P 1'
#
loop_
_entity.id
_entity.type
_entity.pdbx_description
1 polymer ?
#
loop_
_entity_poly.entity_id
_entity_poly.type
_entity_poly.pdbx_seq_one_letter_code
_entity_poly.pdbx_strand_id
1 'polypeptide(L)'
;MKGNWGLALSQALFPLLRRGLEGLGDALEQVALALSTHRAYLFRLKERHGVWYASQLAEWAGPGTSPQIQNPALQNLPLREAGYGRWLERFLKDQAVAGPVASFPEEERPLLEAQEIQSLLVVPIGVEGQLWGFLG
;
A
#
# COMPACT_ATOMS: atom_id res chain seq x y z
N MET A 1 26.76 -7.61 10.34
CA MET A 1 26.73 -6.88 9.05
C MET A 1 25.55 -5.91 9.09
N LYS A 2 25.79 -4.60 9.23
CA LYS A 2 24.72 -3.59 9.20
C LYS A 2 24.42 -3.30 7.73
N GLY A 3 23.40 -3.98 7.20
CA GLY A 3 23.11 -3.97 5.76
C GLY A 3 22.73 -2.59 5.26
N ASN A 4 23.18 -2.26 4.05
CA ASN A 4 23.01 -1.00 3.34
C ASN A 4 21.56 -0.78 2.82
N TRP A 5 20.56 -1.30 3.54
CA TRP A 5 19.16 -1.37 3.11
C TRP A 5 18.56 0.03 2.85
N GLY A 6 18.94 1.02 3.65
CA GLY A 6 18.47 2.40 3.47
C GLY A 6 18.91 3.02 2.13
N LEU A 7 20.13 2.71 1.68
CA LEU A 7 20.63 3.19 0.40
C LEU A 7 19.91 2.51 -0.77
N ALA A 8 19.73 1.19 -0.70
CA ALA A 8 19.02 0.42 -1.72
C ALA A 8 17.55 0.88 -1.86
N LEU A 9 16.85 1.12 -0.74
CA LEU A 9 15.47 1.59 -0.77
C LEU A 9 15.37 3.03 -1.30
N SER A 10 16.31 3.91 -0.95
CA SER A 10 16.33 5.27 -1.52
C SER A 10 16.58 5.29 -3.03
N GLN A 11 17.37 4.34 -3.54
CA GLN A 11 17.64 4.20 -4.97
C GLN A 11 16.45 3.60 -5.73
N ALA A 12 15.62 2.80 -5.06
CA ALA A 12 14.40 2.23 -5.64
C ALA A 12 13.41 3.30 -6.14
N LEU A 13 13.50 4.53 -5.61
CA LEU A 13 12.65 5.65 -6.03
C LEU A 13 13.22 6.41 -7.23
N PHE A 14 14.44 6.10 -7.70
CA PHE A 14 15.08 6.84 -8.79
C PHE A 14 14.28 6.86 -10.10
N PRO A 15 13.61 5.78 -10.53
CA PRO A 15 12.78 5.84 -11.73
C PRO A 15 11.71 6.92 -11.63
N LEU A 16 11.00 6.99 -10.49
CA LEU A 16 9.99 8.01 -10.20
C LEU A 16 10.60 9.42 -10.14
N LEU A 17 11.72 9.59 -9.45
CA LEU A 17 12.36 10.91 -9.30
C LEU A 17 12.94 11.45 -10.63
N ARG A 18 13.36 10.57 -11.55
CA ARG A 18 13.96 10.95 -12.83
C ARG A 18 12.96 11.16 -13.95
N ARG A 19 11.86 10.40 -13.96
CA ARG A 19 10.88 10.39 -15.06
C ARG A 19 9.46 10.80 -14.63
N GLY A 20 9.27 11.19 -13.37
CA GLY A 20 7.95 11.48 -12.83
C GLY A 20 7.06 10.23 -12.85
N LEU A 21 5.77 10.43 -13.12
CA LEU A 21 4.75 9.37 -13.05
C LEU A 21 5.03 8.19 -13.99
N GLU A 22 5.71 8.41 -15.12
CA GLU A 22 6.12 7.33 -16.03
C GLU A 22 7.08 6.34 -15.36
N GLY A 23 7.83 6.78 -14.34
CA GLY A 23 8.71 5.94 -13.56
C GLY A 23 8.06 5.25 -12.36
N LEU A 24 6.75 5.43 -12.12
CA LEU A 24 6.09 4.88 -10.94
C LEU A 24 6.10 3.35 -10.92
N GLY A 25 5.83 2.69 -12.06
CA GLY A 25 5.82 1.23 -12.15
C GLY A 25 7.17 0.62 -11.78
N ASP A 26 8.24 1.09 -12.43
CA ASP A 26 9.61 0.65 -12.15
C ASP A 26 10.05 0.97 -10.71
N ALA A 27 9.57 2.07 -10.13
CA ALA A 27 9.86 2.39 -8.73
C ALA A 27 9.16 1.41 -7.77
N LEU A 28 7.89 1.06 -8.04
CA LEU A 28 7.17 0.05 -7.25
C LEU A 28 7.85 -1.32 -7.35
N GLU A 29 8.29 -1.70 -8.55
CA GLU A 29 9.10 -2.92 -8.76
C GLU A 29 10.36 -2.90 -7.90
N GLN A 30 11.17 -1.84 -7.99
CA GLN A 30 12.43 -1.75 -7.26
C GLN A 30 12.21 -1.74 -5.74
N VAL A 31 11.14 -1.12 -5.26
CA VAL A 31 10.76 -1.15 -3.84
C VAL A 31 10.39 -2.57 -3.42
N ALA A 32 9.56 -3.27 -4.20
CA ALA A 32 9.17 -4.64 -3.91
C ALA A 32 10.39 -5.58 -3.86
N LEU A 33 11.30 -5.47 -4.83
CA LEU A 33 12.54 -6.24 -4.88
C LEU A 33 13.44 -5.93 -3.68
N ALA A 34 13.61 -4.65 -3.32
CA ALA A 34 14.43 -4.23 -2.18
C ALA A 34 13.88 -4.74 -0.85
N LEU A 35 12.55 -4.84 -0.72
CA LEU A 35 11.87 -5.34 0.48
C LEU A 35 11.57 -6.84 0.42
N SER A 36 11.94 -7.52 -0.67
CA SER A 36 11.62 -8.94 -0.93
C SER A 36 10.12 -9.24 -0.78
N THR A 37 9.27 -8.34 -1.28
CA THR A 37 7.81 -8.51 -1.30
C THR A 37 7.32 -8.98 -2.67
N HIS A 38 6.15 -9.64 -2.67
CA HIS A 38 5.53 -10.18 -3.87
C HIS A 38 4.77 -9.12 -4.68
N ARG A 39 4.43 -8.00 -4.05
CA ARG A 39 3.61 -6.93 -4.61
C ARG A 39 4.00 -5.60 -3.97
N ALA A 40 3.88 -4.53 -4.74
CA ALA A 40 3.88 -3.15 -4.24
C ALA A 40 2.79 -2.34 -4.95
N TYR A 41 2.12 -1.45 -4.24
CA TYR A 41 1.00 -0.69 -4.77
C TYR A 41 0.86 0.69 -4.14
N LEU A 42 0.18 1.57 -4.88
CA LEU A 42 -0.19 2.90 -4.42
C LEU A 42 -1.71 3.02 -4.37
N PHE A 43 -2.24 3.43 -3.22
CA PHE A 43 -3.66 3.76 -3.08
C PHE A 43 -3.84 5.25 -2.81
N ARG A 44 -4.92 5.80 -3.38
CA ARG A 44 -5.44 7.12 -3.02
C ARG A 44 -6.51 6.96 -1.96
N LEU A 45 -6.44 7.83 -0.95
CA LEU A 45 -7.52 8.05 0.00
C LEU A 45 -8.27 9.34 -0.35
N LYS A 46 -9.61 9.28 -0.34
CA LYS A 46 -10.48 10.44 -0.52
C LYS A 46 -11.59 10.41 0.52
N GLU A 47 -11.73 11.51 1.26
CA GLU A 47 -12.85 11.74 2.15
C GLU A 47 -14.01 12.35 1.37
N ARG A 48 -15.22 11.82 1.56
CA ARG A 48 -16.48 12.35 1.02
C ARG A 48 -17.57 12.22 2.08
N HIS A 49 -18.11 13.34 2.55
CA HIS A 49 -19.25 13.39 3.48
C HIS A 49 -19.04 12.61 4.79
N GLY A 50 -17.83 12.66 5.35
CA GLY A 50 -17.40 11.96 6.55
C GLY A 50 -16.86 10.55 6.30
N VAL A 51 -16.93 10.04 5.08
CA VAL A 51 -16.53 8.66 4.74
C VAL A 51 -15.23 8.65 3.95
N TRP A 52 -14.28 7.82 4.38
CA TRP A 52 -12.99 7.67 3.73
C TRP A 52 -12.99 6.48 2.76
N TYR A 53 -12.65 6.75 1.51
CA TYR A 53 -12.61 5.77 0.44
C TYR A 53 -11.18 5.51 -0.03
N ALA A 54 -10.84 4.25 -0.23
CA ALA A 54 -9.58 3.81 -0.82
C ALA A 54 -9.76 3.37 -2.28
N SER A 55 -8.85 3.80 -3.16
CA SER A 55 -8.79 3.39 -4.56
C SER A 55 -7.36 3.06 -4.97
N GLN A 56 -7.13 1.87 -5.50
CA GLN A 56 -5.82 1.49 -6.04
C GLN A 56 -5.52 2.31 -7.30
N LEU A 57 -4.35 2.95 -7.34
CA LEU A 57 -3.91 3.77 -8.47
C LEU A 57 -2.84 3.08 -9.32
N ALA A 58 -1.95 2.34 -8.67
CA ALA A 58 -0.84 1.68 -9.32
C ALA A 58 -0.47 0.40 -8.57
N GLU A 59 0.13 -0.52 -9.31
CA GLU A 59 0.57 -1.82 -8.81
C GLU A 59 1.76 -2.30 -9.63
N TRP A 60 2.70 -2.93 -8.94
CA TRP A 60 3.58 -3.92 -9.52
C TRP A 60 3.35 -5.26 -8.80
N ALA A 61 3.20 -6.33 -9.57
CA ALA A 61 3.05 -7.69 -9.05
C ALA A 61 4.18 -8.57 -9.62
N GLY A 62 4.88 -9.27 -8.72
CA GLY A 62 5.99 -10.14 -9.09
C GLY A 62 5.54 -11.45 -9.73
N PRO A 63 6.49 -12.25 -10.24
CA PRO A 63 6.21 -13.57 -10.79
C PRO A 63 5.42 -14.45 -9.81
N GLY A 64 4.40 -15.14 -10.31
CA GLY A 64 3.54 -16.01 -9.50
C GLY A 64 2.56 -15.27 -8.57
N THR A 65 2.48 -13.94 -8.65
CA THR A 65 1.53 -13.13 -7.87
C THR A 65 0.43 -12.59 -8.77
N SER A 66 -0.82 -12.82 -8.41
CA SER A 66 -1.97 -12.33 -9.17
C SER A 66 -2.13 -10.82 -9.00
N PRO A 67 -2.05 -10.02 -10.09
CA PRO A 67 -2.28 -8.57 -10.01
C PRO A 67 -3.72 -8.26 -9.58
N GLN A 68 -3.90 -7.21 -8.79
CA GLN A 68 -5.18 -6.75 -8.26
C GLN A 68 -5.57 -5.36 -8.77
N ILE A 69 -4.78 -4.73 -9.64
CA ILE A 69 -5.06 -3.39 -10.18
C ILE A 69 -6.42 -3.29 -10.88
N GLN A 70 -6.96 -4.39 -11.41
CA GLN A 70 -8.29 -4.46 -12.03
C GLN A 70 -9.38 -4.99 -11.08
N ASN A 71 -9.07 -5.24 -9.81
CA ASN A 71 -10.03 -5.74 -8.84
C ASN A 71 -11.02 -4.63 -8.43
N PRO A 72 -12.32 -4.76 -8.77
CA PRO A 72 -13.31 -3.74 -8.45
C PRO A 72 -13.51 -3.56 -6.93
N ALA A 73 -13.22 -4.59 -6.12
CA ALA A 73 -13.31 -4.48 -4.65
C ALA A 73 -12.27 -3.52 -4.05
N LEU A 74 -11.22 -3.17 -4.82
CA LEU A 74 -10.16 -2.24 -4.41
C LEU A 74 -10.37 -0.81 -4.95
N GLN A 75 -11.58 -0.53 -5.45
CA GLN A 75 -11.96 0.78 -5.98
C GLN A 75 -13.12 1.38 -5.20
N ASN A 76 -12.93 2.62 -4.72
CA ASN A 76 -13.86 3.30 -3.81
C ASN A 76 -14.29 2.42 -2.63
N LEU A 77 -13.33 1.71 -2.03
CA LEU A 77 -13.55 0.87 -0.85
C LEU A 77 -13.80 1.77 0.38
N PRO A 78 -14.99 1.76 1.00
CA PRO A 78 -15.26 2.55 2.19
C PRO A 78 -14.55 1.93 3.40
N LEU A 79 -13.50 2.59 3.91
CA LEU A 79 -12.56 1.97 4.85
C LEU A 79 -13.24 1.47 6.13
N ARG A 80 -14.07 2.28 6.80
CA ARG A 80 -14.66 1.87 8.08
C ARG A 80 -15.69 0.75 7.90
N GLU A 81 -16.55 0.89 6.90
CA GLU A 81 -17.61 -0.05 6.56
C GLU A 81 -17.06 -1.38 6.05
N ALA A 82 -15.87 -1.37 5.44
CA ALA A 82 -15.15 -2.56 5.01
C ALA A 82 -14.27 -3.20 6.10
N GLY A 83 -14.34 -2.74 7.36
CA GLY A 83 -13.57 -3.32 8.48
C GLY A 83 -12.17 -2.72 8.68
N TYR A 84 -11.77 -1.71 7.90
CA TYR A 84 -10.47 -1.04 8.00
C TYR A 84 -10.49 0.23 8.87
N GLY A 85 -11.39 0.30 9.86
CA GLY A 85 -11.50 1.45 10.77
C GLY A 85 -10.21 1.69 11.57
N ARG A 86 -9.59 0.63 12.07
CA ARG A 86 -8.28 0.68 12.76
C ARG A 86 -7.19 1.24 11.86
N TRP A 87 -7.18 0.87 10.57
CA TRP A 87 -6.19 1.35 9.61
C TRP A 87 -6.31 2.86 9.43
N LEU A 88 -7.55 3.34 9.21
CA LEU A 88 -7.81 4.77 9.08
C LEU A 88 -7.33 5.56 10.31
N GLU A 89 -7.59 5.06 11.52
CA GLU A 89 -7.14 5.70 12.77
C GLU A 89 -5.63 5.76 12.91
N ARG A 90 -4.91 4.74 12.42
CA ARG A 90 -3.44 4.75 12.36
C ARG A 90 -2.93 5.71 11.30
N PHE A 91 -3.50 5.70 10.10
CA PHE A 91 -3.10 6.59 9.02
C PHE A 91 -3.30 8.08 9.35
N LEU A 92 -4.40 8.43 10.03
CA LEU A 92 -4.62 9.80 10.53
C LEU A 92 -3.59 10.26 11.56
N LYS A 93 -2.84 9.32 12.16
CA LYS A 93 -1.75 9.58 13.12
C LYS A 93 -0.36 9.38 12.49
N ASP A 94 -0.28 9.26 11.17
CA ASP A 94 0.94 8.96 10.42
C ASP A 94 1.62 7.64 10.85
N GLN A 95 0.80 6.63 11.19
CA GLN A 95 1.28 5.33 11.63
C GLN A 95 1.02 4.25 10.57
N ALA A 96 2.06 3.47 10.26
CA ALA A 96 1.95 2.31 9.38
C ALA A 96 1.12 1.18 10.01
N VAL A 97 0.53 0.33 9.16
CA VAL A 97 -0.04 -0.97 9.54
C VAL A 97 0.87 -2.05 8.98
N ALA A 98 1.36 -2.96 9.82
CA ALA A 98 2.27 -4.00 9.38
C ALA A 98 2.09 -5.29 10.19
N GLY A 99 2.33 -6.43 9.56
CA GLY A 99 2.37 -7.72 10.21
C GLY A 99 1.78 -8.86 9.37
N PRO A 100 1.79 -10.09 9.90
CA PRO A 100 1.11 -11.21 9.28
C PRO A 100 -0.42 -11.01 9.37
N VAL A 101 -1.12 -11.25 8.26
CA VAL A 101 -2.58 -11.09 8.16
C VAL A 101 -3.31 -11.97 9.18
N ALA A 102 -2.76 -13.15 9.47
CA ALA A 102 -3.29 -14.05 10.50
C ALA A 102 -3.34 -13.45 11.93
N SER A 103 -2.60 -12.36 12.19
CA SER A 103 -2.59 -11.65 13.48
C SER A 103 -3.53 -10.43 13.51
N PHE A 104 -4.17 -10.10 12.39
CA PHE A 104 -5.06 -8.95 12.32
C PHE A 104 -6.44 -9.27 12.91
N PRO A 105 -7.21 -8.23 13.32
CA PRO A 105 -8.62 -8.39 13.66
C PRO A 105 -9.39 -9.14 12.56
N GLU A 106 -10.35 -9.98 12.96
CA GLU A 106 -11.11 -10.84 12.01
C GLU A 106 -11.79 -10.04 10.89
N GLU A 107 -12.25 -8.82 11.18
CA GLU A 107 -12.89 -7.92 10.21
C GLU A 107 -11.96 -7.47 9.07
N GLU A 108 -10.64 -7.43 9.28
CA GLU A 108 -9.68 -6.92 8.29
C GLU A 108 -9.19 -8.01 7.31
N ARG A 109 -9.32 -9.27 7.71
CA ARG A 109 -8.69 -10.42 7.06
C ARG A 109 -9.32 -10.86 5.74
N PRO A 110 -10.66 -10.92 5.57
CA PRO A 110 -11.28 -11.59 4.44
C PRO A 110 -10.82 -11.09 3.07
N LEU A 111 -10.78 -9.77 2.87
CA LEU A 111 -10.36 -9.18 1.60
C LEU A 111 -8.85 -9.32 1.37
N LEU A 112 -8.03 -9.35 2.43
CA LEU A 112 -6.58 -9.56 2.33
C LEU A 112 -6.27 -11.03 1.99
N GLU A 113 -6.93 -11.96 2.66
CA GLU A 113 -6.79 -13.41 2.43
C GLU A 113 -7.32 -13.81 1.05
N ALA A 114 -8.42 -13.20 0.58
CA ALA A 114 -8.92 -13.40 -0.79
C ALA A 114 -7.94 -12.94 -1.88
N GLN A 115 -7.00 -12.07 -1.54
CA GLN A 115 -5.89 -11.64 -2.40
C GLN A 115 -4.60 -12.44 -2.16
N GLU A 116 -4.68 -13.51 -1.37
CA GLU A 116 -3.55 -14.38 -1.01
C GLU A 116 -2.43 -13.67 -0.23
N ILE A 117 -2.76 -12.57 0.47
CA ILE A 117 -1.81 -11.81 1.27
C ILE A 117 -1.55 -12.54 2.59
N GLN A 118 -0.30 -12.95 2.82
CA GLN A 118 0.13 -13.56 4.09
C GLN A 118 0.61 -12.53 5.11
N SER A 119 1.27 -11.48 4.64
CA SER A 119 1.75 -10.36 5.46
C SER A 119 1.85 -9.10 4.61
N LEU A 120 1.82 -7.94 5.26
CA LEU A 120 1.90 -6.66 4.58
C LEU A 120 2.59 -5.60 5.45
N LEU A 121 3.09 -4.56 4.78
CA LEU A 121 3.53 -3.29 5.36
C LEU A 121 2.85 -2.20 4.55
N VAL A 122 1.96 -1.43 5.18
CA VAL A 122 1.24 -0.32 4.55
C VAL A 122 1.56 0.97 5.29
N VAL A 123 2.17 1.91 4.59
CA VAL A 123 2.67 3.18 5.12
C VAL A 123 1.79 4.32 4.59
N PRO A 124 1.22 5.17 5.46
CA PRO A 124 0.43 6.32 5.02
C PRO A 124 1.32 7.32 4.28
N ILE A 125 0.72 8.02 3.33
CA ILE A 125 1.33 9.12 2.57
C ILE A 125 0.61 10.39 2.97
N GLY A 126 1.33 11.30 3.63
CA GLY A 126 0.89 12.66 3.89
C GLY A 126 1.37 13.63 2.81
N VAL A 127 0.52 14.55 2.38
CA VAL A 127 0.87 15.69 1.50
C VAL A 127 0.29 16.95 2.13
N GLU A 128 1.11 17.98 2.33
CA GLU A 128 0.70 19.25 2.94
C GLU A 128 -0.05 19.09 4.28
N GLY A 129 0.40 18.14 5.11
CA GLY A 129 -0.20 17.86 6.42
C GLY A 129 -1.54 17.11 6.36
N GLN A 130 -1.97 16.66 5.18
CA GLN A 130 -3.20 15.89 4.99
C GLN A 130 -2.91 14.47 4.53
N LEU A 131 -3.71 13.51 5.00
CA LEU A 131 -3.64 12.12 4.55
C LEU A 131 -4.05 12.04 3.08
N TRP A 132 -3.08 11.69 2.22
CA TRP A 132 -3.28 11.59 0.78
C TRP A 132 -3.58 10.16 0.34
N GLY A 133 -2.87 9.18 0.88
CA GLY A 133 -2.94 7.80 0.40
C GLY A 133 -2.11 6.86 1.25
N PHE A 134 -1.75 5.73 0.68
CA PHE A 134 -0.77 4.83 1.28
C PHE A 134 0.00 4.05 0.21
N LEU A 135 1.22 3.68 0.56
CA LEU A 135 2.06 2.72 -0.16
C LEU A 135 2.02 1.40 0.60
N GLY A 136 1.90 0.27 -0.10
CA GLY A 136 2.05 -1.04 0.51
C GLY A 136 2.57 -2.09 -0.44
#